data_AF-A0A1H5UFC5-F1
#
_entry.id   AF-A0A1H5UFC5-F1
#
_cell.length_a   1.000
_cell.length_b   1.000
_cell.length_c   1.000
_cell.angle_alpha   90.00
_cell.angle_beta   90.00
_cell.angle_gamma   90.00
#
_symmetry.space_group_name_H-M   'P 1'
#
loop_
_entity.id
_entity.type
_entity.pdbx_description
1 polymer ?
#
loop_
_entity_poly.entity_id
_entity_poly.type
_entity_poly.pdbx_seq_one_letter_code
_entity_poly.pdbx_strand_id
1 'polypeptide(L)'
;MKLYHGAERIIKKPIWGEGFIFNDFGQGFYCSQELEVTKEWACQNKTNGFVSEFDINLKGEGINFLDLNSGEYNIFNWMAIVLENRQFRINGEDAISARKYILDNFYVDYWKCDIVRGYRADDSYFAITNAFLNNDISLDNFYKSMNLGKNGIQYLLRTKKAYDLLEFSKASFASKEIYYPKKIARDMKFRQEFTKSINSEEQEVKLYINDIVEKRWKSNDACLQRYILG
;
A
#
# COMPACT_ATOMS: atom_id res chain seq x y z
N MET A 1 17.62 4.37 9.90
CA MET A 1 16.26 4.10 10.45
C MET A 1 16.13 2.60 10.68
N LYS A 2 15.12 2.15 11.44
CA LYS A 2 14.84 0.72 11.63
C LYS A 2 13.74 0.26 10.69
N LEU A 3 13.95 -0.89 10.07
CA LEU A 3 12.98 -1.58 9.22
C LEU A 3 12.75 -3.01 9.75
N TYR A 4 11.52 -3.46 9.64
CA TYR A 4 11.05 -4.74 10.11
C TYR A 4 10.47 -5.54 8.95
N HIS A 5 10.87 -6.80 8.83
CA HIS A 5 10.32 -7.74 7.85
C HIS A 5 9.69 -8.94 8.57
N GLY A 6 8.41 -9.20 8.32
CA GLY A 6 7.66 -10.32 8.89
C GLY A 6 7.61 -11.51 7.95
N ALA A 7 8.02 -12.68 8.41
CA ALA A 7 7.97 -13.93 7.64
C ALA A 7 7.82 -15.15 8.57
N GLU A 8 7.51 -16.32 8.00
CA GLU A 8 7.42 -17.59 8.74
C GLU A 8 8.79 -18.11 9.22
N ARG A 9 9.88 -17.50 8.73
CA ARG A 9 11.27 -17.81 9.10
C ARG A 9 12.07 -16.54 9.33
N ILE A 10 13.18 -16.66 10.06
CA ILE A 10 14.13 -15.56 10.23
C ILE A 10 14.85 -15.30 8.91
N ILE A 11 14.84 -14.04 8.46
CA ILE A 11 15.58 -13.59 7.28
C ILE A 11 16.73 -12.70 7.75
N LYS A 12 17.96 -13.21 7.71
CA LYS A 12 19.16 -12.43 8.06
C LYS A 12 19.74 -11.67 6.87
N LYS A 13 19.63 -12.25 5.67
CA LYS A 13 20.14 -11.67 4.43
C LYS A 13 19.10 -11.88 3.34
N PRO A 14 18.31 -10.86 2.96
CA PRO A 14 17.38 -11.01 1.86
C PRO A 14 18.13 -11.19 0.55
N ILE A 15 17.58 -12.01 -0.34
CA ILE A 15 18.16 -12.31 -1.65
C ILE A 15 17.43 -11.47 -2.70
N TRP A 16 18.18 -10.69 -3.47
CA TRP A 16 17.62 -9.89 -4.55
C TRP A 16 17.04 -10.79 -5.65
N GLY A 17 15.85 -10.46 -6.15
CA GLY A 17 15.13 -11.24 -7.16
C GLY A 17 14.25 -12.37 -6.57
N GLU A 18 14.24 -12.56 -5.26
CA GLU A 18 13.25 -13.39 -4.58
C GLU A 18 11.99 -12.61 -4.20
N GLY A 19 10.92 -13.35 -3.94
CA GLY A 19 9.62 -12.80 -3.55
C GLY A 19 8.57 -12.91 -4.64
N PHE A 20 7.32 -12.69 -4.25
CA PHE A 20 6.17 -12.79 -5.14
C PHE A 20 6.14 -11.60 -6.11
N ILE A 21 5.88 -11.88 -7.39
CA ILE A 21 5.92 -10.87 -8.45
C ILE A 21 4.71 -9.93 -8.43
N PHE A 22 3.56 -10.38 -7.90
CA PHE A 22 2.32 -9.59 -7.86
C PHE A 22 2.07 -8.91 -6.49
N ASN A 23 3.16 -8.47 -5.85
CA ASN A 23 3.08 -7.66 -4.63
C ASN A 23 2.75 -6.19 -4.95
N ASP A 24 2.40 -5.41 -3.93
CA ASP A 24 1.84 -4.06 -4.05
C ASP A 24 2.61 -3.12 -4.98
N PHE A 25 3.93 -3.14 -4.92
CA PHE A 25 4.84 -2.32 -5.73
C PHE A 25 5.76 -3.19 -6.62
N GLY A 26 5.35 -4.44 -6.88
CA GLY A 26 6.11 -5.42 -7.66
C GLY A 26 7.04 -6.30 -6.84
N GLN A 27 7.91 -7.05 -7.52
CA GLN A 27 8.83 -7.96 -6.86
C GLN A 27 9.91 -7.22 -6.06
N GLY A 28 10.16 -7.67 -4.84
CA GLY A 28 11.29 -7.24 -4.02
C GLY A 28 11.09 -7.52 -2.54
N PHE A 29 11.86 -6.83 -1.69
CA PHE A 29 11.87 -7.05 -0.26
C PHE A 29 11.07 -5.97 0.47
N TYR A 30 10.02 -6.40 1.16
CA TYR A 30 9.07 -5.50 1.81
C TYR A 30 9.34 -5.39 3.31
N CYS A 31 9.38 -4.17 3.82
CA CYS A 31 9.55 -3.88 5.24
C CYS A 31 8.56 -2.83 5.72
N SER A 32 8.43 -2.67 7.04
CA SER A 32 7.74 -1.55 7.67
C SER A 32 8.56 -0.97 8.82
N GLN A 33 8.25 0.25 9.22
CA GLN A 33 8.77 0.83 10.47
C GLN A 33 7.91 0.46 11.68
N GLU A 34 6.76 -0.18 11.46
CA GLU A 34 5.81 -0.52 12.50
C GLU A 34 5.98 -1.98 12.96
N LEU A 35 6.68 -2.17 14.09
CA LEU A 35 7.01 -3.51 14.60
C LEU A 35 5.75 -4.36 14.89
N GLU A 36 4.77 -3.82 15.61
CA GLU A 36 3.59 -4.59 16.01
C GLU A 36 2.74 -5.00 14.80
N VAL A 37 2.63 -4.12 13.80
CA VAL A 37 1.96 -4.42 12.52
C VAL A 37 2.74 -5.49 11.76
N THR A 38 4.08 -5.43 11.76
CA THR A 38 4.92 -6.43 11.10
C THR A 38 4.79 -7.81 11.74
N LYS A 39 4.58 -7.90 13.05
CA LYS A 39 4.32 -9.18 13.73
C LYS A 39 2.97 -9.77 13.34
N GLU A 40 1.95 -8.95 13.08
CA GLU A 40 0.68 -9.41 12.50
C GLU A 40 0.89 -10.00 11.10
N TRP A 41 1.76 -9.40 10.29
CA TRP A 41 2.10 -9.90 8.95
C TRP A 41 2.88 -11.20 8.98
N ALA A 42 3.82 -11.34 9.91
CA ALA A 42 4.59 -12.56 10.10
C ALA A 42 3.69 -13.78 10.38
N CYS A 43 2.50 -13.57 10.95
CA CYS A 43 1.53 -14.61 11.31
C CYS A 43 0.34 -14.73 10.34
N GLN A 44 0.39 -14.09 9.16
CA GLN A 44 -0.77 -13.97 8.25
C GLN A 44 -1.33 -15.33 7.77
N ASN A 45 -0.48 -16.35 7.69
CA ASN A 45 -0.85 -17.70 7.24
C ASN A 45 -1.35 -18.62 8.35
N LYS A 46 -1.78 -18.06 9.50
CA LYS A 46 -2.22 -18.83 10.69
C LYS A 46 -1.10 -19.74 11.25
N THR A 47 0.14 -19.31 11.07
CA THR A 47 1.38 -19.94 11.53
C THR A 47 2.13 -18.95 12.41
N ASN A 48 2.97 -19.45 13.31
CA ASN A 48 3.88 -18.58 14.04
C ASN A 48 4.87 -17.94 13.07
N GLY A 49 5.31 -16.73 13.39
CA GLY A 49 6.21 -15.97 12.55
C GLY A 49 7.42 -15.43 13.28
N PHE A 50 8.26 -14.76 12.52
CA PHE A 50 9.41 -14.02 13.01
C PHE A 50 9.44 -12.65 12.35
N VAL A 51 9.89 -11.66 13.11
CA VAL A 51 10.21 -10.34 12.59
C VAL A 51 11.71 -10.16 12.60
N SER A 52 12.29 -9.98 11.43
CA SER A 52 13.71 -9.65 11.24
C SER A 52 13.85 -8.13 11.23
N GLU A 53 14.72 -7.61 12.10
CA GLU A 53 15.01 -6.20 12.25
C GLU A 53 16.28 -5.85 11.49
N PHE A 54 16.23 -4.76 10.73
CA PHE A 54 17.34 -4.22 9.99
C PHE A 54 17.54 -2.75 10.35
N ASP A 55 18.78 -2.37 10.55
CA ASP A 55 19.19 -0.98 10.49
C ASP A 55 19.50 -0.64 9.02
N ILE A 56 19.01 0.51 8.56
CA ILE A 56 19.26 1.00 7.20
C ILE A 56 19.73 2.46 7.25
N ASN A 57 20.84 2.77 6.60
CA ASN A 57 21.33 4.13 6.48
C ASN A 57 21.02 4.69 5.09
N LEU A 58 20.11 5.67 5.03
CA LEU A 58 19.76 6.39 3.81
C LEU A 58 20.58 7.67 3.62
N LYS A 59 21.39 8.08 4.62
CA LYS A 59 22.19 9.30 4.55
C LYS A 59 23.53 8.98 3.89
N GLY A 60 23.77 9.53 2.71
CA GLY A 60 25.10 9.56 2.08
C GLY A 60 25.24 8.86 0.73
N GLU A 61 24.18 8.27 0.18
CA GLU A 61 24.26 7.56 -1.10
C GLU A 61 23.20 8.07 -2.08
N GLY A 62 23.53 8.09 -3.37
CA GLY A 62 22.61 8.44 -4.47
C GLY A 62 21.50 7.42 -4.69
N ILE A 63 20.78 7.06 -3.62
CA ILE A 63 19.63 6.17 -3.60
C ILE A 63 18.44 6.94 -4.18
N ASN A 64 17.84 6.37 -5.21
CA ASN A 64 16.62 6.89 -5.78
C ASN A 64 15.45 6.46 -4.90
N PHE A 65 15.09 7.30 -3.93
CA PHE A 65 14.00 7.06 -3.00
C PHE A 65 12.71 7.71 -3.51
N LEU A 66 11.65 6.91 -3.69
CA LEU A 66 10.32 7.39 -4.01
C LEU A 66 9.42 7.30 -2.79
N ASP A 67 8.88 8.43 -2.34
CA ASP A 67 7.86 8.47 -1.30
C ASP A 67 6.51 8.87 -1.90
N LEU A 68 5.63 7.90 -2.11
CA LEU A 68 4.27 8.15 -2.60
C LEU A 68 3.42 8.95 -1.62
N ASN A 69 3.91 9.16 -0.39
CA ASN A 69 3.26 9.95 0.64
C ASN A 69 3.95 11.30 0.92
N SER A 70 4.87 11.76 0.06
CA SER A 70 5.58 13.05 0.23
C SER A 70 4.70 14.30 0.07
N GLY A 71 3.46 14.14 -0.39
CA GLY A 71 2.56 15.24 -0.78
C GLY A 71 2.73 15.70 -2.23
N GLU A 72 3.80 15.28 -2.93
CA GLU A 72 3.96 15.47 -4.38
C GLU A 72 3.03 14.56 -5.19
N TYR A 73 2.63 13.45 -4.58
CA TYR A 73 1.74 12.45 -5.15
C TYR A 73 0.38 12.47 -4.46
N ASN A 74 -0.61 11.90 -5.13
CA ASN A 74 -1.93 11.62 -4.58
C ASN A 74 -2.22 10.12 -4.55
N ILE A 75 -3.40 9.78 -4.03
CA ILE A 75 -3.86 8.39 -3.93
C ILE A 75 -3.93 7.66 -5.27
N PHE A 76 -4.13 8.38 -6.37
CA PHE A 76 -4.21 7.79 -7.70
C PHE A 76 -2.84 7.41 -8.24
N ASN A 77 -1.78 8.14 -7.86
CA ASN A 77 -0.40 7.73 -8.16
C ASN A 77 -0.06 6.41 -7.48
N TRP A 78 -0.42 6.27 -6.20
CA TRP A 78 -0.32 4.99 -5.48
C TRP A 78 -1.16 3.90 -6.16
N MET A 79 -2.42 4.21 -6.51
CA MET A 79 -3.33 3.25 -7.15
C MET A 79 -2.81 2.77 -8.51
N ALA A 80 -2.21 3.66 -9.31
CA ALA A 80 -1.62 3.30 -10.60
C ALA A 80 -0.52 2.24 -10.45
N ILE A 81 0.39 2.41 -9.48
CA ILE A 81 1.44 1.42 -9.20
C ILE A 81 0.83 0.11 -8.72
N VAL A 82 -0.13 0.16 -7.81
CA VAL A 82 -0.79 -1.07 -7.30
C VAL A 82 -1.54 -1.79 -8.43
N LEU A 83 -2.19 -1.07 -9.34
CA LEU A 83 -2.89 -1.63 -10.51
C LEU A 83 -1.94 -2.24 -11.54
N GLU A 84 -0.72 -1.73 -11.66
CA GLU A 84 0.30 -2.31 -12.53
C GLU A 84 0.76 -3.68 -11.99
N ASN A 85 0.93 -3.81 -10.67
CA ASN A 85 1.57 -4.98 -10.07
C ASN A 85 0.60 -6.04 -9.53
N ARG A 86 -0.57 -5.65 -9.05
CA ARG A 86 -1.54 -6.60 -8.46
C ARG A 86 -2.61 -7.02 -9.46
N GLN A 87 -3.13 -8.21 -9.24
CA GLN A 87 -4.20 -8.79 -10.06
C GLN A 87 -5.56 -8.40 -9.51
N PHE A 88 -6.21 -7.40 -10.14
CA PHE A 88 -7.58 -7.01 -9.83
C PHE A 88 -8.59 -7.77 -10.69
N ARG A 89 -9.76 -8.07 -10.11
CA ARG A 89 -10.90 -8.60 -10.85
C ARG A 89 -11.71 -7.43 -11.39
N ILE A 90 -11.40 -7.04 -12.62
CA ILE A 90 -12.03 -5.90 -13.29
C ILE A 90 -12.92 -6.47 -14.38
N ASN A 91 -14.24 -6.33 -14.19
CA ASN A 91 -15.26 -6.83 -15.10
C ASN A 91 -16.15 -5.66 -15.52
N GLY A 92 -16.40 -5.51 -16.82
CA GLY A 92 -17.21 -4.40 -17.36
C GLY A 92 -16.37 -3.31 -18.03
N GLU A 93 -16.96 -2.69 -19.05
CA GLU A 93 -16.27 -1.72 -19.92
C GLU A 93 -15.82 -0.48 -19.14
N ASP A 94 -16.67 0.02 -18.23
CA ASP A 94 -16.38 1.19 -17.39
C ASP A 94 -15.17 0.96 -16.49
N ALA A 95 -15.10 -0.19 -15.81
CA ALA A 95 -14.00 -0.51 -14.91
C ALA A 95 -12.67 -0.73 -15.66
N ILE A 96 -12.74 -1.29 -16.88
CA ILE A 96 -11.58 -1.39 -17.80
C ILE A 96 -11.11 0.00 -18.22
N SER A 97 -12.04 0.88 -18.60
CA SER A 97 -11.76 2.26 -19.00
C SER A 97 -11.14 3.05 -17.85
N ALA A 98 -11.71 2.96 -16.65
CA ALA A 98 -11.19 3.55 -15.42
C ALA A 98 -9.77 3.09 -15.14
N ARG A 99 -9.51 1.77 -15.12
CA ARG A 99 -8.16 1.23 -14.90
C ARG A 99 -7.15 1.79 -15.92
N LYS A 100 -7.52 1.77 -17.20
CA LYS A 100 -6.66 2.30 -18.27
C LYS A 100 -6.38 3.79 -18.05
N TYR A 101 -7.41 4.57 -17.77
CA TYR A 101 -7.28 6.00 -17.53
C TYR A 101 -6.36 6.30 -16.35
N ILE A 102 -6.47 5.54 -15.24
CA ILE A 102 -5.58 5.68 -14.09
C ILE A 102 -4.12 5.40 -14.45
N LEU A 103 -3.86 4.29 -15.16
CA LEU A 103 -2.50 3.93 -15.58
C LEU A 103 -1.91 4.94 -16.57
N ASP A 104 -2.70 5.46 -17.49
CA ASP A 104 -2.20 6.40 -18.50
C ASP A 104 -1.90 7.79 -17.92
N ASN A 105 -2.62 8.22 -16.86
CA ASN A 105 -2.59 9.61 -16.40
C ASN A 105 -1.97 9.83 -15.01
N PHE A 106 -1.88 8.78 -14.18
CA PHE A 106 -1.39 8.89 -12.80
C PHE A 106 -0.16 8.03 -12.53
N TYR A 107 0.34 7.31 -13.54
CA TYR A 107 1.53 6.49 -13.37
C TYR A 107 2.76 7.31 -12.96
N VAL A 108 3.55 6.72 -12.06
CA VAL A 108 4.85 7.22 -11.66
C VAL A 108 5.86 6.14 -12.03
N ASP A 109 6.87 6.51 -12.82
CA ASP A 109 7.96 5.60 -13.16
C ASP A 109 8.82 5.32 -11.91
N TYR A 110 8.41 4.34 -11.13
CA TYR A 110 9.12 3.85 -9.95
C TYR A 110 10.14 2.77 -10.30
N TRP A 111 10.19 2.30 -11.56
CA TRP A 111 11.19 1.32 -12.02
C TRP A 111 12.59 1.90 -12.12
N LYS A 112 12.78 3.20 -11.90
CA LYS A 112 14.08 3.85 -11.70
C LYS A 112 14.48 4.01 -10.22
N CYS A 113 13.60 3.65 -9.30
CA CYS A 113 13.78 3.87 -7.86
C CYS A 113 14.38 2.64 -7.17
N ASP A 114 15.29 2.87 -6.24
CA ASP A 114 15.90 1.83 -5.42
C ASP A 114 14.96 1.37 -4.30
N ILE A 115 14.25 2.35 -3.72
CA ILE A 115 13.32 2.16 -2.60
C ILE A 115 12.01 2.91 -2.90
N VAL A 116 10.87 2.26 -2.63
CA VAL A 116 9.54 2.87 -2.72
C VAL A 116 8.86 2.80 -1.36
N ARG A 117 8.40 3.94 -0.86
CA ARG A 117 7.58 4.08 0.35
C ARG A 117 6.14 4.40 -0.07
N GLY A 118 5.18 3.69 0.53
CA GLY A 118 3.77 3.91 0.26
C GLY A 118 2.86 3.12 1.19
N TYR A 119 1.54 3.33 1.08
CA TYR A 119 0.55 2.51 1.77
C TYR A 119 0.57 1.08 1.26
N ARG A 120 0.39 0.12 2.17
CA ARG A 120 0.14 -1.28 1.84
C ARG A 120 -1.25 -1.44 1.24
N ALA A 121 -1.34 -2.22 0.16
CA ALA A 121 -2.61 -2.66 -0.40
C ALA A 121 -3.05 -3.95 0.32
N ASP A 122 -3.38 -3.88 1.60
CA ASP A 122 -3.89 -5.06 2.32
C ASP A 122 -5.29 -5.49 1.84
N ASP A 123 -5.85 -6.55 2.43
CA ASP A 123 -7.15 -7.09 2.00
C ASP A 123 -8.27 -6.03 1.98
N SER A 124 -8.22 -5.07 2.90
CA SER A 124 -9.22 -4.01 3.02
C SER A 124 -8.98 -2.93 1.96
N TYR A 125 -7.75 -2.47 1.80
CA TYR A 125 -7.37 -1.50 0.75
C TYR A 125 -7.65 -2.03 -0.65
N PHE A 126 -7.34 -3.30 -0.88
CA PHE A 126 -7.60 -3.96 -2.15
C PHE A 126 -9.11 -4.01 -2.46
N ALA A 127 -9.94 -4.38 -1.48
CA ALA A 127 -11.40 -4.42 -1.64
C ALA A 127 -11.98 -3.02 -1.95
N ILE A 128 -11.53 -1.99 -1.25
CA ILE A 128 -11.96 -0.60 -1.48
C ILE A 128 -11.54 -0.09 -2.85
N THR A 129 -10.28 -0.33 -3.23
CA THR A 129 -9.77 0.05 -4.55
C THR A 129 -10.57 -0.65 -5.65
N ASN A 130 -10.89 -1.93 -5.46
CA ASN A 130 -11.72 -2.68 -6.40
C ASN A 130 -13.15 -2.12 -6.47
N ALA A 131 -13.79 -1.79 -5.35
CA ALA A 131 -15.12 -1.18 -5.33
C ALA A 131 -15.13 0.18 -6.04
N PHE A 132 -14.10 1.01 -5.81
CA PHE A 132 -13.98 2.30 -6.47
C PHE A 132 -13.80 2.18 -7.98
N LEU A 133 -12.94 1.25 -8.44
CA LEU A 133 -12.74 0.97 -9.87
C LEU A 133 -13.99 0.45 -10.57
N ASN A 134 -14.85 -0.28 -9.85
CA ASN A 134 -16.14 -0.75 -10.37
C ASN A 134 -17.26 0.28 -10.19
N ASN A 135 -16.93 1.53 -9.82
CA ASN A 135 -17.89 2.63 -9.66
C ASN A 135 -18.92 2.38 -8.53
N ASP A 136 -18.63 1.48 -7.58
CA ASP A 136 -19.53 1.09 -6.48
C ASP A 136 -19.51 2.09 -5.31
N ILE A 137 -18.41 2.84 -5.15
CA ILE A 137 -18.25 3.84 -4.09
C ILE A 137 -17.84 5.19 -4.68
N SER A 138 -18.27 6.27 -4.02
CA SER A 138 -17.88 7.63 -4.39
C SER A 138 -16.40 7.91 -4.11
N LEU A 139 -15.86 8.93 -4.78
CA LEU A 139 -14.52 9.46 -4.57
C LEU A 139 -14.27 9.86 -3.11
N ASP A 140 -15.25 10.49 -2.46
CA ASP A 140 -15.14 10.89 -1.05
C ASP A 140 -15.07 9.68 -0.12
N ASN A 141 -15.88 8.65 -0.37
CA ASN A 141 -15.79 7.39 0.39
C ASN A 141 -14.47 6.67 0.14
N PHE A 142 -13.96 6.70 -1.08
CA PHE A 142 -12.63 6.19 -1.39
C PHE A 142 -11.58 6.93 -0.55
N TYR A 143 -11.51 8.27 -0.60
CA TYR A 143 -10.55 9.04 0.20
C TYR A 143 -10.65 8.81 1.71
N LYS A 144 -11.87 8.81 2.26
CA LYS A 144 -12.10 8.54 3.69
C LYS A 144 -11.53 7.18 4.08
N SER A 145 -11.78 6.16 3.27
CA SER A 145 -11.27 4.81 3.51
C SER A 145 -9.75 4.75 3.55
N MET A 146 -9.10 5.39 2.59
CA MET A 146 -7.64 5.43 2.51
C MET A 146 -7.03 6.19 3.69
N ASN A 147 -7.74 7.20 4.22
CA ASN A 147 -7.33 7.92 5.44
C ASN A 147 -7.54 7.11 6.73
N LEU A 148 -8.58 6.27 6.82
CA LEU A 148 -8.79 5.38 7.97
C LEU A 148 -7.68 4.31 8.07
N GLY A 149 -7.13 3.91 6.94
CA GLY A 149 -6.15 2.83 6.85
C GLY A 149 -4.70 3.24 7.12
N LYS A 150 -4.43 4.42 7.69
CA LYS A 150 -3.08 5.03 7.80
C LYS A 150 -2.01 4.15 8.49
N ASN A 151 -2.37 3.04 9.13
CA ASN A 151 -1.46 2.13 9.85
C ASN A 151 -0.79 1.06 8.96
N GLY A 152 -0.51 1.37 7.69
CA GLY A 152 -0.06 0.39 6.69
C GLY A 152 1.16 0.81 5.88
N ILE A 153 1.96 1.79 6.31
CA ILE A 153 3.12 2.23 5.51
C ILE A 153 4.15 1.11 5.40
N GLN A 154 4.62 0.89 4.18
CA GLN A 154 5.65 -0.09 3.86
C GLN A 154 6.73 0.51 2.95
N TYR A 155 7.84 -0.20 2.91
CA TYR A 155 9.02 0.09 2.10
C TYR A 155 9.28 -1.12 1.22
N LEU A 156 9.26 -0.94 -0.09
CA LEU A 156 9.84 -1.88 -1.04
C LEU A 156 11.30 -1.52 -1.25
N LEU A 157 12.21 -2.48 -1.03
CA LEU A 157 13.57 -2.44 -1.54
C LEU A 157 13.62 -3.25 -2.84
N ARG A 158 14.08 -2.64 -3.92
CA ARG A 158 13.91 -3.20 -5.28
C ARG A 158 15.22 -3.55 -5.96
N THR A 159 16.27 -2.75 -5.80
CA THR A 159 17.56 -2.94 -6.47
C THR A 159 18.57 -3.59 -5.53
N LYS A 160 19.60 -4.25 -6.08
CA LYS A 160 20.71 -4.80 -5.26
C LYS A 160 21.31 -3.73 -4.34
N LYS A 161 21.47 -2.52 -4.86
CA LYS A 161 21.93 -1.35 -4.11
C LYS A 161 21.10 -1.11 -2.85
N ALA A 162 19.76 -1.17 -2.93
CA ALA A 162 18.90 -1.02 -1.76
C ALA A 162 19.08 -2.17 -0.74
N TYR A 163 19.28 -3.39 -1.22
CA TYR A 163 19.46 -4.57 -0.36
C TYR A 163 20.78 -4.50 0.42
N ASP A 164 21.84 -3.98 -0.22
CA ASP A 164 23.16 -3.85 0.40
C ASP A 164 23.20 -2.83 1.55
N LEU A 165 22.20 -1.96 1.65
CA LEU A 165 22.04 -1.02 2.78
C LEU A 165 21.47 -1.67 4.05
N LEU A 166 20.97 -2.91 3.97
CA LEU A 166 20.35 -3.57 5.11
C LEU A 166 21.39 -4.23 6.02
N GLU A 167 21.45 -3.78 7.26
CA GLU A 167 22.24 -4.38 8.31
C GLU A 167 21.33 -5.14 9.27
N PHE A 168 21.38 -6.47 9.26
CA PHE A 168 20.58 -7.29 10.18
C PHE A 168 21.01 -7.05 11.63
N SER A 169 20.04 -6.69 12.46
CA SER A 169 20.22 -6.44 13.89
C SER A 169 19.85 -7.67 14.72
N LYS A 170 18.59 -8.09 14.66
CA LYS A 170 18.06 -9.22 15.44
C LYS A 170 16.78 -9.77 14.83
N ALA A 171 16.29 -10.88 15.39
CA ALA A 171 14.96 -11.38 15.08
C ALA A 171 14.15 -11.58 16.36
N SER A 172 12.85 -11.32 16.28
CA SER A 172 11.89 -11.56 17.36
C SER A 172 10.81 -12.53 16.92
N PHE A 173 10.41 -13.42 17.83
CA PHE A 173 9.30 -14.33 17.60
C PHE A 173 7.95 -13.60 17.63
N ALA A 174 7.05 -13.97 16.74
CA ALA A 174 5.67 -13.52 16.70
C ALA A 174 4.76 -14.75 16.90
N SER A 175 4.10 -14.81 18.06
CA SER A 175 3.11 -15.85 18.33
C SER A 175 1.84 -15.60 17.53
N LYS A 176 1.42 -16.58 16.73
CA LYS A 176 0.17 -16.49 15.97
C LYS A 176 -1.03 -16.37 16.91
N GLU A 177 -0.96 -16.95 18.11
CA GLU A 177 -2.01 -16.90 19.13
C GLU A 177 -2.29 -15.47 19.62
N ILE A 178 -1.30 -14.57 19.48
CA ILE A 178 -1.43 -13.16 19.83
C ILE A 178 -1.69 -12.32 18.58
N TYR A 179 -0.88 -12.51 17.55
CA TYR A 179 -0.79 -11.58 16.42
C TYR A 179 -1.79 -11.86 15.30
N TYR A 180 -2.20 -13.12 15.11
CA TYR A 180 -3.25 -13.43 14.14
C TYR A 180 -4.62 -12.86 14.58
N PRO A 181 -5.08 -13.01 15.85
CA PRO A 181 -6.29 -12.33 16.32
C PRO A 181 -6.22 -10.81 16.22
N LYS A 182 -5.07 -10.19 16.50
CA LYS A 182 -4.88 -8.73 16.34
C LYS A 182 -5.06 -8.28 14.89
N LYS A 183 -4.49 -9.01 13.91
CA LYS A 183 -4.72 -8.76 12.47
C LYS A 183 -6.22 -8.74 12.18
N ILE A 184 -6.93 -9.80 12.57
CA ILE A 184 -8.37 -9.94 12.29
C ILE A 184 -9.17 -8.82 12.96
N ALA A 185 -8.86 -8.48 14.21
CA ALA A 185 -9.52 -7.40 14.92
C ALA A 185 -9.27 -6.04 14.24
N ARG A 186 -8.07 -5.79 13.73
CA ARG A 186 -7.76 -4.58 12.96
C ARG A 186 -8.53 -4.51 11.65
N ASP A 187 -8.53 -5.60 10.88
CA ASP A 187 -9.29 -5.70 9.62
C ASP A 187 -10.80 -5.49 9.88
N MET A 188 -11.33 -6.08 10.96
CA MET A 188 -12.73 -5.92 11.36
C MET A 188 -13.05 -4.49 11.80
N LYS A 189 -12.19 -3.87 12.60
CA LYS A 189 -12.34 -2.48 13.05
C LYS A 189 -12.38 -1.53 11.85
N PHE A 190 -11.44 -1.70 10.91
CA PHE A 190 -11.40 -0.91 9.68
C PHE A 190 -12.72 -1.02 8.89
N ARG A 191 -13.22 -2.24 8.69
CA ARG A 191 -14.50 -2.47 7.98
C ARG A 191 -15.68 -1.83 8.70
N GLN A 192 -15.74 -1.91 10.03
CA GLN A 192 -16.80 -1.28 10.83
C GLN A 192 -16.77 0.25 10.72
N GLU A 193 -15.59 0.86 10.82
CA GLU A 193 -15.40 2.31 10.68
C GLU A 193 -15.78 2.77 9.27
N PHE A 194 -15.38 2.01 8.25
CA PHE A 194 -15.76 2.27 6.87
C PHE A 194 -17.28 2.23 6.66
N THR A 195 -17.97 1.16 7.08
CA THR A 195 -19.43 1.05 6.97
C THR A 195 -20.15 2.21 7.68
N LYS A 196 -19.68 2.61 8.86
CA LYS A 196 -20.23 3.77 9.57
C LYS A 196 -20.04 5.06 8.77
N SER A 197 -18.87 5.25 8.15
CA SER A 197 -18.55 6.46 7.38
C SER A 197 -19.42 6.63 6.13
N ILE A 198 -19.75 5.53 5.44
CA ILE A 198 -20.66 5.53 4.29
C ILE A 198 -22.07 5.93 4.72
N ASN A 199 -22.57 5.35 5.83
CA ASN A 199 -23.94 5.55 6.28
C ASN A 199 -24.21 6.95 6.85
N SER A 200 -23.18 7.69 7.24
CA SER A 200 -23.28 9.06 7.78
C SER A 200 -23.25 10.17 6.72
N GLU A 201 -23.24 9.83 5.43
CA GLU A 201 -22.93 10.79 4.37
C GLU A 201 -24.19 11.36 3.71
N GLU A 202 -24.55 12.59 4.09
CA GLU A 202 -25.67 13.39 3.56
C GLU A 202 -25.24 14.35 2.42
N GLN A 203 -24.30 13.94 1.56
CA GLN A 203 -23.90 14.79 0.43
C GLN A 203 -24.92 14.70 -0.73
N GLU A 204 -25.28 15.87 -1.25
CA GLU A 204 -26.24 16.03 -2.35
C GLU A 204 -25.67 15.60 -3.71
N VAL A 205 -24.35 15.71 -3.91
CA VAL A 205 -23.65 15.31 -5.14
C VAL A 205 -22.50 14.37 -4.82
N LYS A 206 -22.51 13.18 -5.43
CA LYS A 206 -21.45 12.16 -5.28
C LYS A 206 -20.71 12.00 -6.61
N LEU A 207 -19.40 12.17 -6.58
CA LEU A 207 -18.51 11.93 -7.72
C LEU A 207 -17.99 10.50 -7.67
N TYR A 208 -17.84 9.87 -8.83
CA TYR A 208 -17.33 8.51 -8.97
C TYR A 208 -16.15 8.46 -9.95
N ILE A 209 -15.54 7.28 -10.14
CA ILE A 209 -14.39 7.18 -11.03
C ILE A 209 -14.76 7.48 -12.48
N ASN A 210 -15.98 7.17 -12.93
CA ASN A 210 -16.45 7.52 -14.27
C ASN A 210 -16.43 9.05 -14.48
N ASP A 211 -16.80 9.85 -13.47
CA ASP A 211 -16.68 11.32 -13.55
C ASP A 211 -15.24 11.78 -13.81
N ILE A 212 -14.27 11.12 -13.17
CA ILE A 212 -12.83 11.43 -13.33
C ILE A 212 -12.40 11.16 -14.78
N VAL A 213 -12.83 10.02 -15.33
CA VAL A 213 -12.54 9.60 -16.70
C VAL A 213 -13.19 10.54 -17.71
N GLU A 214 -14.48 10.82 -17.55
CA GLU A 214 -15.26 11.68 -18.45
C GLU A 214 -14.74 13.12 -18.47
N LYS A 215 -14.48 13.69 -17.29
CA LYS A 215 -13.97 15.06 -17.14
C LYS A 215 -12.46 15.16 -17.39
N ARG A 216 -11.79 14.04 -17.60
CA ARG A 216 -10.35 13.92 -17.84
C ARG A 216 -9.49 14.61 -16.77
N TRP A 217 -9.85 14.43 -15.51
CA TRP A 217 -9.07 14.96 -14.39
C TRP A 217 -7.72 14.26 -14.25
N LYS A 218 -6.72 14.98 -13.75
CA LYS A 218 -5.32 14.61 -13.60
C LYS A 218 -4.80 15.08 -12.24
N SER A 219 -3.58 14.68 -11.86
CA SER A 219 -3.00 14.95 -10.53
C SER A 219 -2.98 16.42 -10.07
N ASN A 220 -3.08 17.38 -10.99
CA ASN A 220 -3.07 18.81 -10.68
C ASN A 220 -4.47 19.44 -10.57
N ASP A 221 -5.53 18.68 -10.87
CA ASP A 221 -6.89 19.17 -10.73
C ASP A 221 -7.28 19.27 -9.26
N ALA A 222 -7.84 20.42 -8.87
CA ALA A 222 -8.11 20.76 -7.46
C ALA A 222 -9.10 19.81 -6.77
N CYS A 223 -9.96 19.14 -7.54
CA CYS A 223 -10.90 18.14 -7.03
C CYS A 223 -10.21 16.83 -6.61
N LEU A 224 -8.96 16.60 -7.03
CA LEU A 224 -8.18 15.45 -6.62
C LEU A 224 -7.25 15.84 -5.47
N GLN A 225 -7.54 15.35 -4.26
CA GLN A 225 -6.73 15.65 -3.10
C GLN A 225 -5.32 15.08 -3.25
N ARG A 226 -4.30 15.92 -3.08
CA ARG A 226 -2.97 15.45 -2.71
C ARG A 226 -3.03 14.91 -1.29
N TYR A 227 -2.14 13.98 -0.93
CA TYR A 227 -2.06 13.54 0.46
C TYR A 227 -1.70 14.76 1.33
N ILE A 228 -2.71 15.40 1.91
CA ILE A 228 -2.47 16.41 2.94
C ILE A 228 -2.09 15.60 4.16
N LEU A 229 -0.78 15.56 4.40
CA LEU A 229 -0.18 15.07 5.63
C LEU A 229 -0.89 15.79 6.78
N GLY A 230 -1.67 15.03 7.54
CA GLY A 230 -1.99 15.38 8.92
C GLY A 230 -0.86 14.88 9.80
#